data_AF-A0A8J6EM09-F1
#
_entry.id   AF-A0A8J6EM09-F1
#
_cell.length_a   1.000
_cell.length_b   1.000
_cell.length_c   1.000
_cell.angle_alpha   90.00
_cell.angle_beta   90.00
_cell.angle_gamma   90.00
#
_symmetry.space_group_name_H-M   'P 1'
#
loop_
_entity.id
_entity.type
_entity.pdbx_description
1 polymer ?
#
loop_
_entity_poly.entity_id
_entity_poly.type
_entity_poly.pdbx_seq_one_letter_code
_entity_poly.pdbx_strand_id
1 'polypeptide(L)'
;MLCTRKTKPLVSTCVILSGMSNVLCLLYVGWVTNYMAGLYVRVQEPPERPKLEPPEDKAGDTLRIIERLERLESVINQHIQETPQKAEEAAVEPFTDSSLFAHWGQDLSPEQRRIALKQFQYYGYNAYLSDRLPLDRPLPDLRPAGCKNLTSPEHLPQVSIVFIFVNEALSVILRSIHSAIDRTPAELLKEIILVDDNSSNEELKQKLTQYVEEVNAHKPGFIKVVRHTKQEGLIRSRVSGWRAATAPVVALFDAHVEFNVGWAEPVLSRIQENRKVIISPSFDNIKYDNFEIEEYPLSAQGFDWELWCRYLNPPKSWWKMENATAPIRSPALIGCFIVDRLYFEEIGLLDEGMEVYGGENVELGVRVWQCGGSVEVLPCSRIAHIERAHKPYTEDLTAHVRRNALRVAEVWMDEFKSHVYMAWNIPQEDPGIDIGDISERKALRKRLQCKTFRWYLVTVYPEMRTYSDNVAYGVLQNSLKTDLCLDQGPDTDNIPILYMCHGLTPQTVYYTSSQQLHVGVLSPTIDDDDNRCLVDVNSRPRLIECNYAKAKRMKLYWQFNQGGSIQNKKSKRCLELQENSDNEFGYQLVLQKCSGQKWSITNFHKNIST
;
A
#
# COMPACT_ATOMS: atom_id res chain seq x y z
N MET A 1 -10.42 56.97 -22.28
CA MET A 1 -9.22 57.27 -21.46
C MET A 1 -8.95 55.98 -20.66
N LEU A 2 -7.83 55.27 -20.85
CA LEU A 2 -6.48 55.55 -20.32
C LEU A 2 -6.53 55.62 -18.77
N CYS A 3 -5.85 54.77 -17.97
CA CYS A 3 -4.80 53.75 -18.19
C CYS A 3 -4.91 52.63 -17.09
N THR A 4 -4.19 51.49 -17.03
CA THR A 4 -3.02 50.93 -17.77
C THR A 4 -3.04 49.37 -17.72
N ARG A 5 -2.08 48.69 -18.39
CA ARG A 5 -1.75 47.25 -18.15
C ARG A 5 -1.01 47.04 -16.81
N LYS A 6 -1.24 45.94 -16.08
CA LYS A 6 -0.22 45.10 -15.38
C LYS A 6 -0.83 43.93 -14.57
N THR A 7 -0.87 42.70 -15.12
CA THR A 7 -1.00 41.42 -14.36
C THR A 7 -0.57 40.22 -15.23
N LYS A 8 0.75 39.99 -15.34
CA LYS A 8 1.34 38.69 -15.73
C LYS A 8 2.67 38.45 -14.98
N PRO A 9 2.63 37.92 -13.75
CA PRO A 9 3.79 37.17 -13.24
C PRO A 9 3.46 35.87 -12.48
N LEU A 10 2.18 35.58 -12.15
CA LEU A 10 1.82 34.53 -11.18
C LEU A 10 2.03 33.08 -11.64
N VAL A 11 2.04 32.80 -12.95
CA VAL A 11 2.26 31.44 -13.47
C VAL A 11 3.74 31.04 -13.43
N SER A 12 4.66 32.01 -13.51
CA SER A 12 6.09 31.71 -13.63
C SER A 12 6.76 31.35 -12.31
N THR A 13 6.27 31.85 -11.17
CA THR A 13 6.82 31.54 -9.84
C THR A 13 6.45 30.13 -9.37
N CYS A 14 5.26 29.63 -9.73
CA CYS A 14 4.82 28.29 -9.36
C CYS A 14 5.70 27.19 -10.01
N VAL A 15 6.09 27.37 -11.27
CA VAL A 15 7.01 26.47 -12.00
C VAL A 15 8.43 26.49 -11.39
N ILE A 16 8.91 27.64 -10.93
CA ILE A 16 10.25 27.74 -10.31
C ILE A 16 10.28 27.05 -8.94
N LEU A 17 9.23 27.18 -8.13
CA LEU A 17 9.12 26.48 -6.84
C LEU A 17 9.08 24.96 -7.02
N SER A 18 8.29 24.46 -7.99
CA SER A 18 8.26 23.03 -8.35
C SER A 18 9.66 22.52 -8.78
N GLY A 19 10.39 23.30 -9.59
CA GLY A 19 11.75 22.94 -10.00
C GLY A 19 12.74 22.81 -8.84
N MET A 20 12.65 23.67 -7.82
CA MET A 20 13.54 23.62 -6.66
C MET A 20 13.22 22.44 -5.72
N SER A 21 11.94 22.08 -5.54
CA SER A 21 11.54 20.90 -4.78
C SER A 21 12.11 19.60 -5.36
N ASN A 22 12.12 19.46 -6.69
CA ASN A 22 12.61 18.26 -7.36
C ASN A 22 14.15 18.10 -7.21
N VAL A 23 14.92 19.18 -7.22
CA VAL A 23 16.39 19.11 -6.99
C VAL A 23 16.70 18.63 -5.56
N LEU A 24 15.92 19.06 -4.57
CA LEU A 24 16.05 18.57 -3.19
C LEU A 24 15.67 17.09 -3.06
N CYS A 25 14.59 16.63 -3.72
CA CYS A 25 14.24 15.21 -3.75
C CYS A 25 15.32 14.34 -4.44
N LEU A 26 15.93 14.81 -5.53
CA LEU A 26 16.98 14.07 -6.23
C LEU A 26 18.26 13.93 -5.38
N LEU A 27 18.64 14.99 -4.65
CA LEU A 27 19.73 14.93 -3.68
C LEU A 27 19.40 13.99 -2.50
N TYR A 28 18.15 13.99 -2.03
CA TYR A 28 17.68 13.09 -0.96
C TYR A 28 17.73 11.62 -1.37
N VAL A 29 17.21 11.26 -2.55
CA VAL A 29 17.25 9.87 -3.06
C VAL A 29 18.70 9.41 -3.31
N GLY A 30 19.55 10.25 -3.90
CA GLY A 30 20.97 9.94 -4.11
C GLY A 30 21.79 9.83 -2.81
N TRP A 31 21.34 10.48 -1.73
CA TRP A 31 21.92 10.33 -0.40
C TRP A 31 21.44 9.04 0.28
N VAL A 32 20.14 8.74 0.24
CA VAL A 32 19.55 7.51 0.80
C VAL A 32 20.16 6.26 0.17
N THR A 33 20.37 6.22 -1.15
CA THR A 33 20.98 5.05 -1.82
C THR A 33 22.44 4.83 -1.41
N ASN A 34 23.24 5.89 -1.27
CA ASN A 34 24.60 5.78 -0.73
C ASN A 34 24.62 5.40 0.76
N TYR A 35 23.70 5.95 1.56
CA TYR A 35 23.60 5.65 2.98
C TYR A 35 23.24 4.18 3.23
N MET A 36 22.29 3.63 2.45
CA MET A 36 21.94 2.20 2.49
C MET A 36 23.09 1.29 2.06
N ALA A 37 23.95 1.73 1.14
CA ALA A 37 25.17 0.99 0.76
C ALA A 37 26.23 0.97 1.87
N GLY A 38 26.34 2.06 2.65
CA GLY A 38 27.30 2.18 3.76
C GLY A 38 26.94 1.40 5.04
N LEU A 39 25.68 1.02 5.23
CA LEU A 39 25.20 0.38 6.47
C LEU A 39 25.51 -1.13 6.59
N TYR A 40 26.01 -1.78 5.54
CA TYR A 40 26.25 -3.24 5.52
C TYR A 40 27.55 -3.66 6.24
N VAL A 41 27.59 -3.50 7.56
CA VAL A 41 28.59 -4.16 8.43
C VAL A 41 28.03 -5.49 8.94
N ARG A 42 28.82 -6.56 8.82
CA ARG A 42 28.43 -7.94 9.16
C ARG A 42 28.05 -8.10 10.64
N VAL A 43 26.98 -8.86 10.90
CA VAL A 43 26.65 -9.47 12.21
C VAL A 43 26.46 -10.98 12.01
N GLN A 44 26.69 -11.77 13.06
CA GLN A 44 26.97 -13.21 12.98
C GLN A 44 25.72 -14.10 12.91
N GLU A 45 25.86 -15.26 12.26
CA GLU A 45 24.85 -16.32 12.19
C GLU A 45 24.72 -17.11 13.53
N PRO A 46 23.53 -17.65 13.86
CA PRO A 46 23.33 -18.51 15.03
C PRO A 46 23.74 -19.98 14.75
N PRO A 47 24.06 -20.78 15.78
CA PRO A 47 24.59 -22.14 15.60
C PRO A 47 23.51 -23.22 15.40
N GLU A 48 23.69 -24.08 14.40
CA GLU A 48 22.87 -25.28 14.18
C GLU A 48 23.20 -26.46 15.13
N ARG A 49 22.34 -27.49 15.14
CA ARG A 49 22.64 -28.83 15.68
C ARG A 49 22.22 -29.95 14.72
N PRO A 50 22.87 -31.14 14.75
CA PRO A 50 23.26 -31.82 13.51
C PRO A 50 22.56 -33.17 13.24
N LYS A 51 22.74 -33.72 12.01
CA LYS A 51 22.99 -35.17 11.78
C LYS A 51 23.45 -35.56 10.34
N LEU A 52 24.63 -36.19 10.30
CA LEU A 52 25.18 -37.23 9.41
C LEU A 52 24.59 -37.52 7.99
N GLU A 53 25.44 -37.24 6.98
CA GLU A 53 26.16 -38.21 6.09
C GLU A 53 25.46 -39.01 4.94
N PRO A 54 26.23 -39.46 3.89
CA PRO A 54 25.81 -39.33 2.47
C PRO A 54 25.81 -40.68 1.70
N PRO A 55 25.97 -40.79 0.34
CA PRO A 55 27.07 -40.31 -0.54
C PRO A 55 26.53 -39.40 -1.69
N GLU A 56 27.15 -39.07 -2.85
CA GLU A 56 28.28 -39.59 -3.67
C GLU A 56 29.15 -38.45 -4.30
N ASP A 57 29.99 -38.81 -5.30
CA ASP A 57 31.08 -38.04 -5.93
C ASP A 57 30.72 -36.81 -6.79
N LYS A 58 31.47 -35.71 -6.59
CA LYS A 58 32.02 -34.81 -7.64
C LYS A 58 33.32 -34.10 -7.20
N ALA A 59 34.36 -34.85 -6.85
CA ALA A 59 35.62 -34.31 -6.30
C ALA A 59 36.34 -33.25 -7.17
N GLY A 60 36.08 -33.19 -8.49
CA GLY A 60 36.71 -32.22 -9.40
C GLY A 60 36.18 -30.77 -9.28
N ASP A 61 34.92 -30.58 -8.85
CA ASP A 61 34.32 -29.25 -8.72
C ASP A 61 34.74 -28.59 -7.39
N THR A 62 34.87 -29.38 -6.31
CA THR A 62 35.28 -28.91 -4.98
C THR A 62 36.66 -28.22 -5.00
N LEU A 63 37.64 -28.80 -5.72
CA LEU A 63 38.98 -28.22 -5.86
C LEU A 63 38.97 -26.85 -6.54
N ARG A 64 38.14 -26.67 -7.58
CA ARG A 64 37.96 -25.36 -8.27
C ARG A 64 37.27 -24.31 -7.41
N ILE A 65 36.46 -24.73 -6.44
CA ILE A 65 35.82 -23.83 -5.47
C ILE A 65 36.85 -23.39 -4.43
N ILE A 66 37.67 -24.31 -3.90
CA ILE A 66 38.75 -23.99 -2.96
C ILE A 66 39.77 -23.02 -3.59
N GLU A 67 40.25 -23.30 -4.81
CA GLU A 67 41.21 -22.46 -5.54
C GLU A 67 40.66 -21.03 -5.85
N ARG A 68 39.33 -20.89 -5.89
CA ARG A 68 38.65 -19.57 -5.98
C ARG A 68 38.51 -18.88 -4.62
N LEU A 69 38.24 -19.62 -3.56
CA LEU A 69 38.14 -19.11 -2.20
C LEU A 69 39.49 -18.60 -1.68
N GLU A 70 40.57 -19.36 -1.88
CA GLU A 70 41.94 -18.93 -1.53
C GLU A 70 42.35 -17.64 -2.28
N ARG A 71 41.94 -17.48 -3.55
CA ARG A 71 42.14 -16.22 -4.29
C ARG A 71 41.33 -15.06 -3.73
N LEU A 72 40.08 -15.28 -3.32
CA LEU A 72 39.25 -14.25 -2.68
C LEU A 72 39.84 -13.85 -1.31
N GLU A 73 40.27 -14.82 -0.51
CA GLU A 73 40.93 -14.59 0.77
C GLU A 73 42.26 -13.86 0.62
N SER A 74 43.06 -14.18 -0.41
CA SER A 74 44.28 -13.42 -0.73
C SER A 74 43.98 -11.96 -1.10
N VAL A 75 42.94 -11.69 -1.89
CA VAL A 75 42.56 -10.31 -2.28
C VAL A 75 42.04 -9.54 -1.07
N ILE A 76 41.21 -10.16 -0.23
CA ILE A 76 40.69 -9.57 1.01
C ILE A 76 41.84 -9.25 1.97
N ASN A 77 42.81 -10.17 2.15
CA ASN A 77 43.95 -9.95 3.04
C ASN A 77 44.91 -8.85 2.54
N GLN A 78 45.07 -8.66 1.22
CA GLN A 78 45.79 -7.50 0.69
C GLN A 78 45.04 -6.19 0.99
N HIS A 79 43.72 -6.16 0.82
CA HIS A 79 42.91 -4.97 1.13
C HIS A 79 42.93 -4.59 2.63
N ILE A 80 43.04 -5.59 3.50
CA ILE A 80 43.20 -5.39 4.96
C ILE A 80 44.58 -4.84 5.32
N GLN A 81 45.64 -5.17 4.58
CA GLN A 81 47.02 -4.74 4.89
C GLN A 81 47.36 -3.32 4.44
N GLU A 82 46.63 -2.73 3.49
CA GLU A 82 46.90 -1.35 3.01
C GLU A 82 46.23 -0.26 3.85
N THR A 83 45.43 -0.61 4.88
CA THR A 83 44.77 0.35 5.78
C THR A 83 45.57 0.55 7.09
N PRO A 84 46.17 1.73 7.36
CA PRO A 84 46.97 1.92 8.58
C PRO A 84 46.13 1.87 9.85
N GLN A 85 46.46 0.97 10.77
CA GLN A 85 45.89 0.97 12.12
C GLN A 85 46.36 2.21 12.89
N LYS A 86 45.43 3.09 13.26
CA LYS A 86 45.64 4.10 14.30
C LYS A 86 44.46 4.08 15.26
N ALA A 87 44.70 3.58 16.47
CA ALA A 87 43.71 3.60 17.55
C ALA A 87 43.69 4.99 18.18
N GLU A 88 42.82 5.85 17.68
CA GLU A 88 42.36 7.07 18.35
C GLU A 88 40.87 6.95 18.63
N GLU A 89 40.39 7.63 19.66
CA GLU A 89 39.00 7.56 20.09
C GLU A 89 38.08 7.98 18.93
N ALA A 90 37.17 7.09 18.52
CA ALA A 90 36.24 7.35 17.43
C ALA A 90 35.32 8.52 17.80
N ALA A 91 35.72 9.72 17.38
CA ALA A 91 34.94 10.93 17.55
C ALA A 91 33.54 10.72 16.96
N VAL A 92 32.52 11.11 17.72
CA VAL A 92 31.11 11.01 17.32
C VAL A 92 30.94 11.68 15.96
N GLU A 93 30.57 10.91 14.93
CA GLU A 93 30.19 11.48 13.63
C GLU A 93 29.10 12.54 13.87
N PRO A 94 29.20 13.74 13.26
CA PRO A 94 28.18 14.77 13.43
C PRO A 94 26.82 14.19 13.05
N PHE A 95 25.94 14.06 14.06
CA PHE A 95 24.60 13.50 13.89
C PHE A 95 23.82 14.36 12.90
N THR A 96 23.83 13.95 11.63
CA THR A 96 23.18 14.68 10.55
C THR A 96 21.68 14.62 10.74
N ASP A 97 21.01 15.76 10.63
CA ASP A 97 19.61 15.86 11.00
C ASP A 97 18.73 15.03 10.06
N SER A 98 18.33 13.87 10.55
CA SER A 98 17.27 13.05 9.97
C SER A 98 16.04 13.92 9.72
N SER A 99 15.32 13.70 8.62
CA SER A 99 14.11 14.44 8.27
C SER A 99 13.02 14.39 9.36
N LEU A 100 13.07 13.40 10.26
CA LEU A 100 12.29 13.34 11.50
C LEU A 100 12.40 14.60 12.38
N PHE A 101 13.56 15.27 12.37
CA PHE A 101 13.84 16.46 13.18
C PHE A 101 13.67 17.78 12.42
N ALA A 102 13.18 17.74 11.17
CA ALA A 102 12.97 18.94 10.36
C ALA A 102 11.88 19.87 10.92
N HIS A 103 10.90 19.31 11.64
CA HIS A 103 9.74 20.03 12.18
C HIS A 103 9.57 19.85 13.70
N TRP A 104 10.42 19.06 14.37
CA TRP A 104 10.33 18.75 15.79
C TRP A 104 11.70 18.40 16.40
N GLY A 105 11.82 18.43 17.73
CA GLY A 105 12.98 17.87 18.46
C GLY A 105 14.27 18.69 18.34
N GLN A 106 14.18 19.94 17.88
CA GLN A 106 15.33 20.85 17.78
C GLN A 106 15.93 21.21 19.14
N ASP A 107 15.13 21.12 20.20
CA ASP A 107 15.49 21.25 21.62
C ASP A 107 16.17 20.01 22.22
N LEU A 108 16.12 18.85 21.55
CA LEU A 108 16.67 17.60 22.07
C LEU A 108 18.20 17.53 21.93
N SER A 109 18.85 17.03 22.98
CA SER A 109 20.28 16.69 22.94
C SER A 109 20.58 15.53 21.96
N PRO A 110 21.84 15.37 21.47
CA PRO A 110 22.19 14.34 20.49
C PRO A 110 21.82 12.91 20.93
N GLU A 111 21.97 12.58 22.21
CA GLU A 111 21.57 11.27 22.74
C GLU A 111 20.05 11.06 22.72
N GLN A 112 19.27 12.12 23.00
CA GLN A 112 17.81 12.06 22.89
C GLN A 112 17.37 11.90 21.43
N ARG A 113 18.00 12.62 20.49
CA ARG A 113 17.76 12.43 19.04
C ARG A 113 18.12 11.01 18.60
N ARG A 114 19.22 10.43 19.10
CA ARG A 114 19.62 9.03 18.83
C ARG A 114 18.59 8.00 19.32
N ILE A 115 18.05 8.17 20.53
CA ILE A 115 16.99 7.30 21.07
C ILE A 115 15.70 7.46 20.25
N ALA A 116 15.31 8.70 19.93
CA ALA A 116 14.11 8.98 19.14
C ALA A 116 14.19 8.38 17.72
N LEU A 117 15.34 8.51 17.05
CA LEU A 117 15.57 7.91 15.73
C LEU A 117 15.49 6.37 15.78
N LYS A 118 16.06 5.72 16.81
CA LYS A 118 15.95 4.26 16.98
C LYS A 118 14.50 3.81 17.22
N GLN A 119 13.73 4.55 18.02
CA GLN A 119 12.30 4.27 18.20
C GLN A 119 11.51 4.48 16.89
N PHE A 120 11.79 5.55 16.14
CA PHE A 120 11.18 5.81 14.83
C PHE A 120 11.45 4.69 13.83
N GLN A 121 12.71 4.23 13.73
CA GLN A 121 13.10 3.09 12.89
C GLN A 121 12.37 1.79 13.28
N TYR A 122 12.06 1.58 14.55
CA TYR A 122 11.35 0.38 15.02
C TYR A 122 9.82 0.44 14.80
N TYR A 123 9.17 1.58 15.11
CA TYR A 123 7.71 1.68 15.08
C TYR A 123 7.13 2.24 13.77
N GLY A 124 7.92 2.96 12.96
CA GLY A 124 7.43 3.73 11.81
C GLY A 124 6.81 5.09 12.17
N TYR A 125 6.91 5.50 13.44
CA TYR A 125 6.47 6.80 13.98
C TYR A 125 7.28 7.21 15.22
N ASN A 126 7.19 8.47 15.61
CA ASN A 126 7.92 9.09 16.70
C ASN A 126 7.38 8.65 18.09
N ALA A 127 7.63 7.40 18.47
CA ALA A 127 7.22 6.90 19.77
C ALA A 127 7.88 7.68 20.93
N TYR A 128 9.05 8.29 20.73
CA TYR A 128 9.70 9.14 21.74
C TYR A 128 8.83 10.36 22.11
N LEU A 129 8.20 10.99 21.13
CA LEU A 129 7.22 12.04 21.37
C LEU A 129 5.93 11.46 21.98
N SER A 130 5.43 10.34 21.45
CA SER A 130 4.24 9.67 22.01
C SER A 130 4.39 9.32 23.49
N ASP A 131 5.57 8.84 23.93
CA ASP A 131 5.88 8.50 25.32
C ASP A 131 5.89 9.73 26.26
N ARG A 132 5.76 10.94 25.70
CA ARG A 132 5.74 12.24 26.41
C ARG A 132 4.43 13.02 26.19
N LEU A 133 3.54 12.53 25.33
CA LEU A 133 2.21 13.10 25.11
C LEU A 133 1.18 12.46 26.06
N PRO A 134 0.25 13.24 26.65
CA PRO A 134 -0.81 12.68 27.50
C PRO A 134 -1.64 11.60 26.79
N LEU A 135 -2.21 10.67 27.57
CA LEU A 135 -3.10 9.61 27.07
C LEU A 135 -4.53 10.12 26.82
N ASP A 136 -4.87 11.24 27.44
CA ASP A 136 -6.15 11.96 27.45
C ASP A 136 -6.11 13.26 26.61
N ARG A 137 -5.13 13.38 25.69
CA ARG A 137 -4.84 14.64 24.99
C ARG A 137 -6.07 15.18 24.21
N PRO A 138 -6.26 16.52 24.17
CA PRO A 138 -7.35 17.12 23.40
C PRO A 138 -7.14 16.92 21.89
N LEU A 139 -8.24 16.79 21.15
CA LEU A 139 -8.27 16.68 19.70
C LEU A 139 -9.14 17.80 19.10
N PRO A 140 -8.82 18.33 17.91
CA PRO A 140 -9.70 19.25 17.21
C PRO A 140 -10.98 18.55 16.75
N ASP A 141 -12.13 19.20 16.93
CA ASP A 141 -13.43 18.71 16.44
C ASP A 141 -13.60 19.07 14.96
N LEU A 142 -13.02 18.24 14.09
CA LEU A 142 -12.99 18.37 12.63
C LEU A 142 -14.29 17.89 11.93
N ARG A 143 -15.37 17.66 12.68
CA ARG A 143 -16.65 17.22 12.09
C ARG A 143 -17.33 18.36 11.33
N PRO A 144 -17.96 18.09 10.16
CA PRO A 144 -18.80 19.07 9.46
C PRO A 144 -19.81 19.75 10.39
N ALA A 145 -20.01 21.07 10.24
CA ALA A 145 -20.73 21.87 11.23
C ALA A 145 -22.14 21.34 11.59
N GLY A 146 -22.86 20.74 10.64
CA GLY A 146 -24.17 20.13 10.87
C GLY A 146 -24.16 18.91 11.80
N CYS A 147 -23.04 18.19 11.92
CA CYS A 147 -22.93 16.98 12.74
C CYS A 147 -23.20 17.24 14.23
N LYS A 148 -22.95 18.46 14.72
CA LYS A 148 -23.15 18.86 16.12
C LYS A 148 -24.63 18.98 16.51
N ASN A 149 -25.52 19.02 15.51
CA ASN A 149 -26.96 19.20 15.68
C ASN A 149 -27.75 17.91 15.32
N LEU A 150 -27.07 16.79 15.08
CA LEU A 150 -27.74 15.51 14.81
C LEU A 150 -28.35 14.95 16.10
N THR A 151 -29.63 14.60 16.04
CA THR A 151 -30.33 13.89 17.11
C THR A 151 -30.21 12.39 16.88
N SER A 152 -29.80 11.65 17.90
CA SER A 152 -29.72 10.18 17.87
C SER A 152 -30.93 9.56 18.58
N PRO A 153 -31.34 8.33 18.22
CA PRO A 153 -32.34 7.57 18.97
C PRO A 153 -31.99 7.42 20.45
N GLU A 154 -32.99 7.43 21.34
CA GLU A 154 -32.80 7.29 22.80
C GLU A 154 -32.17 5.95 23.22
N HIS A 155 -32.26 4.92 22.38
CA HIS A 155 -31.83 3.55 22.67
C HIS A 155 -30.98 2.99 21.52
N LEU A 156 -29.69 3.32 21.51
CA LEU A 156 -28.70 2.77 20.57
C LEU A 156 -28.19 1.40 21.03
N PRO A 157 -27.76 0.51 20.10
CA PRO A 157 -27.11 -0.75 20.43
C PRO A 157 -25.73 -0.51 21.07
N GLN A 158 -25.31 -1.39 21.98
CA GLN A 158 -23.95 -1.34 22.55
C GLN A 158 -22.88 -1.76 21.52
N VAL A 159 -21.63 -1.33 21.72
CA VAL A 159 -20.46 -1.67 20.90
C VAL A 159 -19.37 -2.37 21.71
N SER A 160 -18.76 -3.41 21.13
CA SER A 160 -17.48 -3.98 21.55
C SER A 160 -16.38 -3.38 20.66
N ILE A 161 -15.39 -2.71 21.26
CA ILE A 161 -14.24 -2.14 20.52
C ILE A 161 -13.09 -3.15 20.55
N VAL A 162 -12.55 -3.48 19.37
CA VAL A 162 -11.45 -4.43 19.20
C VAL A 162 -10.23 -3.67 18.70
N PHE A 163 -9.11 -3.74 19.43
CA PHE A 163 -7.79 -3.27 18.99
C PHE A 163 -6.88 -4.46 18.71
N ILE A 164 -6.15 -4.40 17.59
CA ILE A 164 -5.21 -5.45 17.17
C ILE A 164 -3.81 -4.88 17.10
N PHE A 165 -2.85 -5.61 17.66
CA PHE A 165 -1.46 -5.18 17.73
C PHE A 165 -0.47 -6.34 17.64
N VAL A 166 0.71 -6.03 17.13
CA VAL A 166 1.94 -6.77 17.34
C VAL A 166 3.03 -5.74 17.62
N ASN A 167 3.70 -5.82 18.77
CA ASN A 167 4.79 -4.92 19.17
C ASN A 167 4.49 -3.41 19.06
N GLU A 168 3.26 -2.98 19.36
CA GLU A 168 2.88 -1.54 19.34
C GLU A 168 3.52 -0.76 20.51
N ALA A 169 3.78 0.54 20.32
CA ALA A 169 4.26 1.38 21.41
C ALA A 169 3.20 1.50 22.51
N LEU A 170 3.59 1.26 23.77
CA LEU A 170 2.66 1.26 24.92
C LEU A 170 1.88 2.57 25.04
N SER A 171 2.53 3.72 24.82
CA SER A 171 1.89 5.04 24.85
C SER A 171 0.81 5.23 23.77
N VAL A 172 0.92 4.53 22.63
CA VAL A 172 -0.04 4.63 21.51
C VAL A 172 -1.25 3.73 21.74
N ILE A 173 -1.04 2.46 22.13
CA ILE A 173 -2.17 1.56 22.44
C ILE A 173 -2.97 2.05 23.66
N LEU A 174 -2.29 2.57 24.69
CA LEU A 174 -3.00 3.16 25.84
C LEU A 174 -3.78 4.43 25.46
N ARG A 175 -3.26 5.29 24.57
CA ARG A 175 -4.00 6.47 24.07
C ARG A 175 -5.21 6.08 23.20
N SER A 176 -5.10 4.98 22.46
CA SER A 176 -6.23 4.38 21.73
C SER A 176 -7.32 3.89 22.68
N ILE A 177 -6.94 3.23 23.79
CA ILE A 177 -7.88 2.77 24.82
C ILE A 177 -8.50 3.95 25.59
N HIS A 178 -7.71 4.93 26.02
CA HIS A 178 -8.19 6.12 26.73
C HIS A 178 -9.17 6.92 25.86
N SER A 179 -8.79 7.31 24.64
CA SER A 179 -9.70 8.05 23.75
C SER A 179 -10.97 7.25 23.40
N ALA A 180 -10.92 5.92 23.32
CA ALA A 180 -12.11 5.10 23.16
C ALA A 180 -13.05 5.14 24.39
N ILE A 181 -12.50 5.15 25.61
CA ILE A 181 -13.27 5.26 26.86
C ILE A 181 -13.84 6.69 27.00
N ASP A 182 -13.00 7.71 26.84
CA ASP A 182 -13.32 9.11 27.14
C ASP A 182 -14.24 9.75 26.08
N ARG A 183 -14.35 9.17 24.88
CA ARG A 183 -15.14 9.70 23.75
C ARG A 183 -16.31 8.81 23.33
N THR A 184 -16.61 7.75 24.07
CA THR A 184 -17.77 6.87 23.83
C THR A 184 -18.67 6.86 25.07
N PRO A 185 -19.97 7.19 24.98
CA PRO A 185 -20.88 7.13 26.13
C PRO A 185 -20.86 5.77 26.84
N ALA A 186 -20.82 5.79 28.18
CA ALA A 186 -20.51 4.63 29.01
C ALA A 186 -21.57 3.50 28.94
N GLU A 187 -22.80 3.86 28.58
CA GLU A 187 -23.93 2.98 28.30
C GLU A 187 -23.81 2.29 26.93
N LEU A 188 -23.07 2.89 25.98
CA LEU A 188 -22.84 2.32 24.65
C LEU A 188 -21.59 1.44 24.61
N LEU A 189 -20.52 1.83 25.32
CA LEU A 189 -19.26 1.08 25.35
C LEU A 189 -19.34 -0.16 26.26
N LYS A 190 -19.60 -1.32 25.65
CA LYS A 190 -19.73 -2.60 26.34
C LYS A 190 -18.42 -3.06 26.97
N GLU A 191 -17.39 -3.13 26.14
CA GLU A 191 -16.11 -3.79 26.42
C GLU A 191 -15.06 -3.36 25.39
N ILE A 192 -13.79 -3.48 25.79
CA ILE A 192 -12.63 -3.32 24.91
C ILE A 192 -11.91 -4.68 24.84
N ILE A 193 -11.44 -5.06 23.65
CA ILE A 193 -10.83 -6.35 23.38
C ILE A 193 -9.48 -6.10 22.72
N LEU A 194 -8.41 -6.50 23.40
CA LEU A 194 -7.04 -6.34 22.93
C LEU A 194 -6.56 -7.67 22.35
N VAL A 195 -6.24 -7.70 21.06
CA VAL A 195 -5.74 -8.90 20.36
C VAL A 195 -4.25 -8.76 20.12
N ASP A 196 -3.47 -9.47 20.93
CA ASP A 196 -2.01 -9.58 20.82
C ASP A 196 -1.66 -10.68 19.81
N ASP A 197 -1.26 -10.27 18.60
CA ASP A 197 -0.85 -11.17 17.52
C ASP A 197 0.60 -11.68 17.71
N ASN A 198 0.85 -12.22 18.91
CA ASN A 198 2.12 -12.76 19.37
C ASN A 198 3.27 -11.74 19.32
N SER A 199 3.10 -10.62 20.03
CA SER A 199 4.18 -9.65 20.30
C SER A 199 5.41 -10.33 20.93
N SER A 200 6.61 -9.82 20.63
CA SER A 200 7.89 -10.25 21.23
C SER A 200 8.38 -9.31 22.35
N ASN A 201 7.78 -8.14 22.49
CA ASN A 201 8.09 -7.20 23.57
C ASN A 201 7.43 -7.61 24.90
N GLU A 202 8.23 -8.16 25.82
CA GLU A 202 7.77 -8.57 27.15
C GLU A 202 7.43 -7.40 28.09
N GLU A 203 8.08 -6.24 27.93
CA GLU A 203 7.78 -5.04 28.72
C GLU A 203 6.38 -4.49 28.38
N LEU A 204 6.03 -4.50 27.09
CA LEU A 204 4.68 -4.21 26.60
C LEU A 204 3.65 -5.17 27.22
N LYS A 205 3.90 -6.49 27.18
CA LYS A 205 2.98 -7.49 27.75
C LYS A 205 2.76 -7.30 29.24
N GLN A 206 3.84 -7.05 30.01
CA GLN A 206 3.76 -6.87 31.47
C GLN A 206 2.98 -5.61 31.82
N LYS A 207 3.37 -4.45 31.28
CA LYS A 207 2.71 -3.16 31.58
C LYS A 207 1.26 -3.11 31.11
N LEU A 208 0.96 -3.69 29.95
CA LEU A 208 -0.42 -3.78 29.44
C LEU A 208 -1.27 -4.73 30.30
N THR A 209 -0.70 -5.82 30.83
CA THR A 209 -1.41 -6.71 31.77
C THR A 209 -1.74 -5.99 33.07
N GLN A 210 -0.78 -5.27 33.65
CA GLN A 210 -1.01 -4.46 34.86
C GLN A 210 -2.14 -3.42 34.64
N TYR A 211 -2.09 -2.65 33.56
CA TYR A 211 -3.14 -1.68 33.23
C TYR A 211 -4.53 -2.35 33.07
N VAL A 212 -4.59 -3.52 32.42
CA VAL A 212 -5.83 -4.30 32.27
C VAL A 212 -6.35 -4.80 33.61
N GLU A 213 -5.49 -5.20 34.53
CA GLU A 213 -5.86 -5.59 35.90
C GLU A 213 -6.37 -4.39 36.71
N GLU A 214 -5.71 -3.24 36.64
CA GLU A 214 -6.12 -2.00 37.29
C GLU A 214 -7.50 -1.50 36.81
N VAL A 215 -7.76 -1.54 35.50
CA VAL A 215 -9.08 -1.17 34.94
C VAL A 215 -10.15 -2.21 35.32
N ASN A 216 -9.85 -3.51 35.21
CA ASN A 216 -10.81 -4.56 35.53
C ASN A 216 -11.11 -4.67 37.05
N ALA A 217 -10.23 -4.20 37.93
CA ALA A 217 -10.53 -4.07 39.36
C ALA A 217 -11.69 -3.08 39.62
N HIS A 218 -11.86 -2.07 38.75
CA HIS A 218 -12.93 -1.08 38.85
C HIS A 218 -14.16 -1.44 38.01
N LYS A 219 -13.98 -2.07 36.84
CA LYS A 219 -15.07 -2.51 35.95
C LYS A 219 -14.80 -3.96 35.48
N PRO A 220 -15.18 -4.99 36.26
CA PRO A 220 -14.79 -6.38 36.01
C PRO A 220 -15.14 -6.91 34.61
N GLY A 221 -14.12 -7.41 33.91
CA GLY A 221 -14.24 -7.98 32.57
C GLY A 221 -14.45 -6.96 31.45
N PHE A 222 -14.26 -5.66 31.71
CA PHE A 222 -14.41 -4.60 30.73
C PHE A 222 -13.32 -4.59 29.67
N ILE A 223 -12.06 -4.87 30.03
CA ILE A 223 -10.99 -5.09 29.06
C ILE A 223 -10.64 -6.58 29.02
N LYS A 224 -10.82 -7.20 27.85
CA LYS A 224 -10.43 -8.57 27.55
C LYS A 224 -9.10 -8.57 26.78
N VAL A 225 -8.26 -9.57 27.01
CA VAL A 225 -7.03 -9.78 26.23
C VAL A 225 -7.10 -11.16 25.57
N VAL A 226 -6.98 -11.19 24.25
CA VAL A 226 -6.80 -12.40 23.43
C VAL A 226 -5.34 -12.44 23.02
N ARG A 227 -4.67 -13.58 23.22
CA ARG A 227 -3.25 -13.76 22.84
C ARG A 227 -3.13 -14.93 21.88
N HIS A 228 -2.51 -14.72 20.73
CA HIS A 228 -2.14 -15.81 19.83
C HIS A 228 -0.83 -16.47 20.29
N THR A 229 -0.66 -17.77 19.98
CA THR A 229 0.56 -18.55 20.34
C THR A 229 1.65 -18.52 19.26
N LYS A 230 1.38 -17.82 18.15
CA LYS A 230 2.24 -17.50 17.02
C LYS A 230 1.61 -16.29 16.30
N GLN A 231 2.33 -15.62 15.42
CA GLN A 231 1.76 -14.56 14.59
C GLN A 231 0.79 -15.18 13.56
N GLU A 232 -0.45 -14.70 13.51
CA GLU A 232 -1.53 -15.16 12.61
C GLU A 232 -1.93 -14.09 11.58
N GLY A 233 -1.51 -12.84 11.78
CA GLY A 233 -1.79 -11.71 10.92
C GLY A 233 -3.03 -10.92 11.32
N LEU A 234 -3.15 -9.71 10.76
CA LEU A 234 -4.26 -8.77 10.98
C LEU A 234 -5.62 -9.41 10.72
N ILE A 235 -5.70 -10.24 9.68
CA ILE A 235 -6.94 -10.82 9.15
C ILE A 235 -7.54 -11.80 10.16
N ARG A 236 -6.76 -12.78 10.62
CA ARG A 236 -7.20 -13.73 11.65
C ARG A 236 -7.38 -13.06 13.00
N SER A 237 -6.55 -12.06 13.32
CA SER A 237 -6.71 -11.24 14.54
C SER A 237 -8.03 -10.47 14.60
N ARG A 238 -8.51 -9.90 13.48
CA ARG A 238 -9.86 -9.31 13.37
C ARG A 238 -10.95 -10.34 13.65
N VAL A 239 -10.80 -11.58 13.19
CA VAL A 239 -11.77 -12.65 13.47
C VAL A 239 -11.67 -13.15 14.92
N SER A 240 -10.49 -13.31 15.50
CA SER A 240 -10.29 -13.66 16.92
C SER A 240 -10.88 -12.61 17.87
N GLY A 241 -10.72 -11.32 17.57
CA GLY A 241 -11.34 -10.24 18.34
C GLY A 241 -12.87 -10.23 18.23
N TRP A 242 -13.41 -10.47 17.03
CA TRP A 242 -14.86 -10.66 16.83
C TRP A 242 -15.40 -11.87 17.60
N ARG A 243 -14.67 -13.00 17.63
CA ARG A 243 -15.05 -14.22 18.39
C ARG A 243 -15.15 -13.97 19.90
N ALA A 244 -14.40 -13.01 20.44
CA ALA A 244 -14.44 -12.63 21.85
C ALA A 244 -15.50 -11.55 22.19
N ALA A 245 -16.11 -10.94 21.17
CA ALA A 245 -17.06 -9.84 21.30
C ALA A 245 -18.49 -10.30 21.59
N THR A 246 -19.18 -9.55 22.47
CA THR A 246 -20.50 -9.91 23.00
C THR A 246 -21.59 -8.89 22.69
N ALA A 247 -21.23 -7.64 22.38
CA ALA A 247 -22.20 -6.60 22.04
C ALA A 247 -22.91 -6.87 20.69
N PRO A 248 -24.04 -6.20 20.40
CA PRO A 248 -24.68 -6.28 19.08
C PRO A 248 -23.83 -5.74 17.93
N VAL A 249 -23.00 -4.71 18.18
CA VAL A 249 -22.10 -4.10 17.19
C VAL A 249 -20.65 -4.34 17.58
N VAL A 250 -19.79 -4.61 16.59
CA VAL A 250 -18.34 -4.74 16.79
C VAL A 250 -17.61 -3.72 15.93
N ALA A 251 -16.66 -3.01 16.53
CA ALA A 251 -15.80 -2.05 15.87
C ALA A 251 -14.35 -2.58 15.87
N LEU A 252 -13.80 -2.82 14.68
CA LEU A 252 -12.52 -3.48 14.45
C LEU A 252 -11.47 -2.44 14.02
N PHE A 253 -10.55 -2.13 14.94
CA PHE A 253 -9.53 -1.10 14.78
C PHE A 253 -8.10 -1.64 14.90
N ASP A 254 -7.18 -0.93 14.26
CA ASP A 254 -5.75 -1.05 14.50
C ASP A 254 -5.40 -0.31 15.82
N ALA A 255 -4.38 -0.74 16.56
CA ALA A 255 -4.06 -0.20 17.90
C ALA A 255 -3.37 1.19 17.94
N HIS A 256 -3.52 1.99 16.89
CA HIS A 256 -2.88 3.30 16.71
C HIS A 256 -3.87 4.33 16.14
N VAL A 257 -4.95 4.55 16.90
CA VAL A 257 -6.05 5.47 16.56
C VAL A 257 -6.44 6.36 17.74
N GLU A 258 -7.00 7.53 17.47
CA GLU A 258 -7.54 8.44 18.49
C GLU A 258 -8.96 8.89 18.10
N PHE A 259 -9.93 8.58 18.97
CA PHE A 259 -11.34 8.79 18.69
C PHE A 259 -11.75 10.26 18.85
N ASN A 260 -12.53 10.80 17.92
CA ASN A 260 -13.06 12.16 18.05
C ASN A 260 -14.40 12.19 18.80
N VAL A 261 -14.85 13.38 19.22
CA VAL A 261 -16.10 13.55 19.98
C VAL A 261 -17.33 13.17 19.15
N GLY A 262 -18.26 12.40 19.74
CA GLY A 262 -19.53 12.02 19.12
C GLY A 262 -19.36 11.14 17.87
N TRP A 263 -18.40 10.22 17.91
CA TRP A 263 -18.11 9.31 16.79
C TRP A 263 -19.07 8.11 16.75
N ALA A 264 -19.49 7.61 17.91
CA ALA A 264 -20.17 6.31 18.02
C ALA A 264 -21.65 6.40 17.66
N GLU A 265 -22.31 7.48 18.08
CA GLU A 265 -23.75 7.64 17.99
C GLU A 265 -24.27 7.65 16.54
N PRO A 266 -23.63 8.35 15.58
CA PRO A 266 -23.97 8.26 14.16
C PRO A 266 -23.78 6.85 13.58
N VAL A 267 -22.73 6.13 14.00
CA VAL A 267 -22.40 4.78 13.53
C VAL A 267 -23.44 3.77 14.02
N LEU A 268 -23.78 3.84 15.30
CA LEU A 268 -24.73 2.93 15.96
C LEU A 268 -26.17 3.19 15.51
N SER A 269 -26.56 4.45 15.29
CA SER A 269 -27.85 4.80 14.68
C SER A 269 -27.94 4.21 13.27
N ARG A 270 -26.88 4.36 12.47
CA ARG A 270 -26.89 3.89 11.07
C ARG A 270 -26.90 2.37 10.94
N ILE A 271 -26.25 1.63 11.83
CA ILE A 271 -26.34 0.16 11.90
C ILE A 271 -27.71 -0.29 12.43
N GLN A 272 -28.32 0.45 13.36
CA GLN A 272 -29.67 0.19 13.85
C GLN A 272 -30.75 0.38 12.75
N GLU A 273 -30.60 1.40 11.89
CA GLU A 273 -31.44 1.58 10.69
C GLU A 273 -31.31 0.43 9.69
N ASN A 274 -30.09 -0.06 9.45
CA ASN A 274 -29.80 -1.09 8.47
C ASN A 274 -28.60 -1.95 8.88
N ARG A 275 -28.85 -3.09 9.53
CA ARG A 275 -27.80 -4.02 9.97
C ARG A 275 -26.88 -4.57 8.87
N LYS A 276 -27.21 -4.36 7.59
CA LYS A 276 -26.41 -4.79 6.43
C LYS A 276 -25.42 -3.74 5.91
N VAL A 277 -25.31 -2.60 6.58
CA VAL A 277 -24.23 -1.64 6.33
C VAL A 277 -22.94 -2.07 7.04
N ILE A 278 -21.80 -1.91 6.38
CA ILE A 278 -20.49 -1.83 7.04
C ILE A 278 -20.02 -0.39 6.98
N ILE A 279 -19.65 0.15 8.13
CA ILE A 279 -19.26 1.55 8.26
C ILE A 279 -17.75 1.66 8.37
N SER A 280 -17.18 2.50 7.50
CA SER A 280 -15.87 3.07 7.70
C SER A 280 -16.06 4.44 8.39
N PRO A 281 -15.28 4.79 9.42
CA PRO A 281 -15.25 6.17 9.89
C PRO A 281 -14.67 7.08 8.78
N SER A 282 -14.87 8.38 8.91
CA SER A 282 -14.00 9.33 8.23
C SER A 282 -12.68 9.36 8.99
N PHE A 283 -11.56 9.08 8.33
CA PHE A 283 -10.26 9.13 8.97
C PHE A 283 -9.72 10.57 9.02
N ASP A 284 -8.83 10.83 9.98
CA ASP A 284 -7.94 11.98 10.05
C ASP A 284 -6.50 11.46 10.24
N ASN A 285 -5.49 12.23 9.82
CA ASN A 285 -4.09 11.79 9.93
C ASN A 285 -3.47 12.25 11.26
N ILE A 286 -2.89 11.32 12.01
CA ILE A 286 -1.95 11.61 13.10
C ILE A 286 -0.55 11.51 12.50
N LYS A 287 0.11 12.64 12.23
CA LYS A 287 1.41 12.64 11.54
C LYS A 287 2.46 11.86 12.34
N TYR A 288 3.21 11.00 11.65
CA TYR A 288 4.20 10.11 12.28
C TYR A 288 5.34 10.84 12.98
N ASP A 289 5.67 12.08 12.61
CA ASP A 289 6.82 12.83 13.11
C ASP A 289 6.48 13.68 14.35
N ASN A 290 5.38 14.43 14.30
CA ASN A 290 5.04 15.43 15.31
C ASN A 290 3.69 15.18 16.04
N PHE A 291 2.96 14.13 15.67
CA PHE A 291 1.65 13.75 16.25
C PHE A 291 0.55 14.83 16.14
N GLU A 292 0.71 15.84 15.27
CA GLU A 292 -0.39 16.75 14.90
C GLU A 292 -1.53 16.00 14.20
N ILE A 293 -2.74 16.53 14.32
CA ILE A 293 -3.92 16.04 13.60
C ILE A 293 -4.10 16.88 12.32
N GLU A 294 -4.07 16.23 11.17
CA GLU A 294 -4.33 16.82 9.86
C GLU A 294 -5.68 16.33 9.32
N GLU A 295 -6.55 17.27 8.92
CA GLU A 295 -7.88 16.94 8.42
C GLU A 295 -7.79 16.31 7.02
N TYR A 296 -8.24 15.07 6.90
CA TYR A 296 -8.42 14.45 5.58
C TYR A 296 -9.78 14.85 4.97
N PRO A 297 -9.86 15.10 3.65
CA PRO A 297 -11.08 15.54 3.00
C PRO A 297 -12.15 14.44 2.96
N LEU A 298 -13.42 14.85 3.06
CA LEU A 298 -14.57 13.95 2.92
C LEU A 298 -14.51 13.23 1.56
N SER A 299 -14.40 11.91 1.62
CA SER A 299 -14.04 11.06 0.49
C SER A 299 -14.82 9.75 0.53
N ALA A 300 -15.04 9.18 -0.66
CA ALA A 300 -15.40 7.78 -0.80
C ALA A 300 -14.12 6.92 -0.77
N GLN A 301 -14.26 5.62 -0.52
CA GLN A 301 -13.13 4.67 -0.47
C GLN A 301 -13.27 3.61 -1.57
N GLY A 302 -12.22 3.40 -2.37
CA GLY A 302 -12.16 2.43 -3.46
C GLY A 302 -10.79 1.78 -3.58
N PHE A 303 -10.43 1.25 -4.74
CA PHE A 303 -9.19 0.51 -4.96
C PHE A 303 -8.74 0.48 -6.44
N ASP A 304 -7.47 0.16 -6.68
CA ASP A 304 -6.92 -0.14 -8.01
C ASP A 304 -6.81 -1.66 -8.28
N TRP A 305 -6.31 -2.04 -9.46
CA TRP A 305 -6.21 -3.46 -9.85
C TRP A 305 -5.09 -4.25 -9.16
N GLU A 306 -4.15 -3.59 -8.46
CA GLU A 306 -3.26 -4.27 -7.51
C GLU A 306 -3.98 -4.60 -6.19
N LEU A 307 -5.17 -4.02 -5.99
CA LEU A 307 -6.03 -4.04 -4.79
C LEU A 307 -5.52 -3.15 -3.66
N TRP A 308 -4.74 -2.11 -3.96
CA TRP A 308 -4.46 -1.05 -2.98
C TRP A 308 -5.68 -0.15 -2.83
N CYS A 309 -6.01 0.21 -1.58
CA CYS A 309 -7.12 1.12 -1.31
C CYS A 309 -6.75 2.56 -1.64
N ARG A 310 -7.73 3.31 -2.17
CA ARG A 310 -7.60 4.69 -2.64
C ARG A 310 -8.75 5.53 -2.08
N TYR A 311 -8.45 6.76 -1.66
CA TYR A 311 -9.46 7.78 -1.47
C TYR A 311 -9.99 8.25 -2.83
N LEU A 312 -11.30 8.46 -2.91
CA LEU A 312 -12.03 8.89 -4.09
C LEU A 312 -12.84 10.14 -3.78
N ASN A 313 -13.13 10.95 -4.80
CA ASN A 313 -14.15 11.98 -4.70
C ASN A 313 -15.51 11.33 -4.35
N PRO A 314 -16.29 11.89 -3.40
CA PRO A 314 -17.64 11.41 -3.11
C PRO A 314 -18.50 11.42 -4.38
N PRO A 315 -19.46 10.47 -4.53
CA PRO A 315 -20.24 10.34 -5.76
C PRO A 315 -20.93 11.65 -6.18
N LYS A 316 -21.02 11.89 -7.49
CA LYS A 316 -21.66 13.09 -8.09
C LYS A 316 -23.15 13.26 -7.71
N SER A 317 -23.77 12.24 -7.09
CA SER A 317 -25.10 12.28 -6.45
C SER A 317 -25.10 12.77 -5.00
N TRP A 318 -24.04 12.52 -4.23
CA TRP A 318 -23.89 12.97 -2.83
C TRP A 318 -23.72 14.49 -2.76
N TRP A 319 -22.84 15.05 -3.60
CA TRP A 319 -22.64 16.50 -3.72
C TRP A 319 -23.94 17.26 -4.06
N LYS A 320 -24.85 16.64 -4.83
CA LYS A 320 -26.18 17.20 -5.16
C LYS A 320 -27.19 17.20 -4.02
N MET A 321 -26.88 16.57 -2.88
CA MET A 321 -27.72 16.62 -1.68
C MET A 321 -27.44 17.86 -0.83
N GLU A 322 -26.33 18.58 -1.10
CA GLU A 322 -25.86 19.75 -0.36
C GLU A 322 -25.73 19.54 1.18
N ASN A 323 -25.69 18.27 1.61
CA ASN A 323 -25.64 17.87 3.01
C ASN A 323 -24.34 17.13 3.34
N ALA A 324 -23.37 17.85 3.89
CA ALA A 324 -22.08 17.30 4.33
C ALA A 324 -22.15 16.31 5.52
N THR A 325 -23.32 16.09 6.13
CA THR A 325 -23.52 15.06 7.18
C THR A 325 -23.97 13.71 6.61
N ALA A 326 -24.40 13.65 5.35
CA ALA A 326 -25.00 12.45 4.77
C ALA A 326 -23.97 11.31 4.57
N PRO A 327 -24.35 10.03 4.73
CA PRO A 327 -23.47 8.90 4.44
C PRO A 327 -22.92 8.92 3.01
N ILE A 328 -21.60 8.76 2.86
CA ILE A 328 -20.93 8.63 1.57
C ILE A 328 -20.87 7.14 1.23
N ARG A 329 -21.62 6.70 0.22
CA ARG A 329 -21.49 5.33 -0.31
C ARG A 329 -20.11 5.13 -0.95
N SER A 330 -19.40 4.10 -0.50
CA SER A 330 -18.03 3.80 -0.91
C SER A 330 -17.94 2.42 -1.57
N PRO A 331 -17.23 2.26 -2.71
CA PRO A 331 -16.92 0.96 -3.30
C PRO A 331 -16.30 -0.06 -2.33
N ALA A 332 -15.36 0.37 -1.49
CA ALA A 332 -14.67 -0.46 -0.50
C ALA A 332 -14.48 0.28 0.84
N LEU A 333 -13.67 -0.30 1.72
CA LEU A 333 -13.23 0.28 3.00
C LEU A 333 -11.70 0.30 3.06
N ILE A 334 -11.11 1.30 3.71
CA ILE A 334 -9.64 1.50 3.71
C ILE A 334 -8.88 0.81 4.85
N GLY A 335 -9.55 0.30 5.88
CA GLY A 335 -8.88 -0.44 6.96
C GLY A 335 -9.81 -0.82 8.10
N CYS A 336 -9.90 0.03 9.12
CA CYS A 336 -10.78 -0.18 10.28
C CYS A 336 -12.26 -0.03 9.89
N PHE A 337 -13.15 -0.80 10.54
CA PHE A 337 -14.60 -0.76 10.23
C PHE A 337 -15.48 -1.17 11.41
N ILE A 338 -16.76 -0.78 11.35
CA ILE A 338 -17.79 -1.10 12.34
C ILE A 338 -18.96 -1.84 11.65
N VAL A 339 -19.47 -2.90 12.27
CA VAL A 339 -20.47 -3.80 11.70
C VAL A 339 -21.38 -4.46 12.76
N ASP A 340 -22.62 -4.80 12.40
CA ASP A 340 -23.47 -5.69 13.17
C ASP A 340 -22.81 -7.07 13.33
N ARG A 341 -22.72 -7.56 14.58
CA ARG A 341 -21.92 -8.74 14.92
C ARG A 341 -22.41 -10.00 14.21
N LEU A 342 -23.73 -10.15 14.03
CA LEU A 342 -24.35 -11.33 13.42
C LEU A 342 -24.34 -11.24 11.90
N TYR A 343 -24.55 -10.06 11.33
CA TYR A 343 -24.42 -9.84 9.89
C TYR A 343 -23.02 -10.18 9.39
N PHE A 344 -21.98 -9.81 10.14
CA PHE A 344 -20.60 -10.15 9.79
C PHE A 344 -20.36 -11.67 9.72
N GLU A 345 -20.98 -12.44 10.62
CA GLU A 345 -20.98 -13.92 10.59
C GLU A 345 -21.78 -14.48 9.41
N GLU A 346 -22.99 -13.96 9.15
CA GLU A 346 -23.83 -14.34 8.02
C GLU A 346 -23.12 -14.18 6.66
N ILE A 347 -22.31 -13.13 6.49
CA ILE A 347 -21.50 -12.91 5.28
C ILE A 347 -20.13 -13.61 5.31
N GLY A 348 -19.82 -14.41 6.33
CA GLY A 348 -18.59 -15.20 6.42
C GLY A 348 -17.33 -14.40 6.78
N LEU A 349 -17.43 -13.49 7.76
CA LEU A 349 -16.32 -12.86 8.50
C LEU A 349 -15.25 -12.25 7.57
N LEU A 350 -13.96 -12.53 7.76
CA LEU A 350 -12.91 -12.33 6.75
C LEU A 350 -12.49 -13.68 6.16
N ASP A 351 -11.73 -13.67 5.06
CA ASP A 351 -11.12 -14.88 4.52
C ASP A 351 -9.88 -15.28 5.32
N GLU A 352 -10.04 -16.14 6.34
CA GLU A 352 -8.93 -16.61 7.19
C GLU A 352 -7.85 -17.41 6.42
N GLY A 353 -8.11 -17.80 5.17
CA GLY A 353 -7.12 -18.38 4.26
C GLY A 353 -6.16 -17.37 3.60
N MET A 354 -6.40 -16.07 3.78
CA MET A 354 -5.42 -15.00 3.53
C MET A 354 -4.33 -14.97 4.61
N GLU A 355 -3.24 -14.28 4.33
CA GLU A 355 -2.03 -14.25 5.16
C GLU A 355 -1.60 -12.81 5.48
N VAL A 356 -1.12 -12.59 6.72
CA VAL A 356 -0.51 -11.35 7.23
C VAL A 356 -1.38 -10.09 7.07
N TYR A 357 -1.44 -9.49 5.88
CA TYR A 357 -2.02 -8.20 5.57
C TYR A 357 -2.35 -8.08 4.08
N GLY A 358 -3.39 -7.30 3.74
CA GLY A 358 -3.59 -6.75 2.40
C GLY A 358 -4.65 -7.50 1.59
N GLY A 359 -5.52 -6.72 0.94
CA GLY A 359 -6.64 -7.22 0.13
C GLY A 359 -7.88 -7.64 0.93
N GLU A 360 -7.81 -7.76 2.26
CA GLU A 360 -8.94 -8.23 3.08
C GLU A 360 -10.08 -7.20 3.15
N ASN A 361 -9.71 -5.93 3.12
CA ASN A 361 -10.59 -4.77 3.13
C ASN A 361 -11.31 -4.58 1.77
N VAL A 362 -10.59 -4.81 0.66
CA VAL A 362 -11.15 -4.88 -0.70
C VAL A 362 -12.07 -6.10 -0.86
N GLU A 363 -11.67 -7.28 -0.35
CA GLU A 363 -12.50 -8.50 -0.36
C GLU A 363 -13.83 -8.27 0.33
N LEU A 364 -13.80 -7.72 1.56
CA LEU A 364 -14.98 -7.41 2.34
C LEU A 364 -15.86 -6.39 1.62
N GLY A 365 -15.28 -5.32 1.06
CA GLY A 365 -16.05 -4.30 0.32
C GLY A 365 -16.78 -4.86 -0.89
N VAL A 366 -16.07 -5.57 -1.77
CA VAL A 366 -16.65 -6.20 -2.97
C VAL A 366 -17.72 -7.23 -2.59
N ARG A 367 -17.44 -8.09 -1.59
CA ARG A 367 -18.38 -9.09 -1.09
C ARG A 367 -19.65 -8.45 -0.53
N VAL A 368 -19.54 -7.46 0.34
CA VAL A 368 -20.70 -6.77 0.95
C VAL A 368 -21.63 -6.22 -0.12
N TRP A 369 -21.09 -5.51 -1.12
CA TRP A 369 -21.89 -4.97 -2.21
C TRP A 369 -22.51 -6.06 -3.08
N GLN A 370 -21.73 -7.06 -3.52
CA GLN A 370 -22.27 -8.15 -4.34
C GLN A 370 -23.33 -8.97 -3.61
N CYS A 371 -23.19 -9.19 -2.30
CA CYS A 371 -24.09 -10.02 -1.50
C CYS A 371 -25.26 -9.24 -0.85
N GLY A 372 -25.47 -7.98 -1.24
CA GLY A 372 -26.69 -7.21 -0.92
C GLY A 372 -26.67 -6.42 0.38
N GLY A 373 -25.49 -6.02 0.87
CA GLY A 373 -25.32 -4.94 1.85
C GLY A 373 -24.82 -3.64 1.22
N SER A 374 -24.31 -2.73 2.06
CA SER A 374 -23.64 -1.50 1.63
C SER A 374 -22.36 -1.22 2.43
N VAL A 375 -21.40 -0.52 1.81
CA VAL A 375 -20.27 0.09 2.53
C VAL A 375 -20.43 1.62 2.49
N GLU A 376 -20.36 2.25 3.66
CA GLU A 376 -20.63 3.67 3.83
C GLU A 376 -19.56 4.33 4.73
N VAL A 377 -19.08 5.50 4.33
CA VAL A 377 -18.24 6.39 5.14
C VAL A 377 -19.15 7.43 5.79
N LEU A 378 -19.03 7.65 7.11
CA LEU A 378 -19.84 8.63 7.84
C LEU A 378 -19.03 9.90 8.16
N PRO A 379 -19.31 11.06 7.53
CA PRO A 379 -18.60 12.33 7.78
C PRO A 379 -18.59 12.80 9.24
N CYS A 380 -19.62 12.43 10.01
CA CYS A 380 -19.75 12.81 11.42
C CYS A 380 -19.01 11.88 12.39
N SER A 381 -18.59 10.69 11.95
CA SER A 381 -17.79 9.75 12.75
C SER A 381 -16.32 9.89 12.36
N ARG A 382 -15.62 10.84 12.99
CA ARG A 382 -14.19 11.07 12.75
C ARG A 382 -13.31 10.31 13.75
N ILE A 383 -12.28 9.64 13.25
CA ILE A 383 -11.26 8.93 14.04
C ILE A 383 -9.90 9.22 13.41
N ALA A 384 -8.94 9.69 14.19
CA ALA A 384 -7.59 9.92 13.71
C ALA A 384 -6.77 8.61 13.75
N HIS A 385 -5.87 8.38 12.79
CA HIS A 385 -5.04 7.17 12.65
C HIS A 385 -3.59 7.56 12.35
N ILE A 386 -2.61 6.83 12.88
CA ILE A 386 -1.18 7.11 12.63
C ILE A 386 -0.75 6.56 11.26
N GLU A 387 -0.63 7.45 10.27
CA GLU A 387 0.01 7.15 8.98
C GLU A 387 1.51 6.90 9.19
N ARG A 388 1.92 5.64 9.26
CA ARG A 388 3.34 5.28 9.49
C ARG A 388 4.21 5.59 8.27
N ALA A 389 5.41 6.10 8.52
CA ALA A 389 6.45 6.26 7.50
C ALA A 389 6.89 4.91 6.87
N HIS A 390 6.84 3.82 7.65
CA HIS A 390 7.06 2.45 7.18
C HIS A 390 6.32 1.42 8.05
N LYS A 391 6.08 0.21 7.51
CA LYS A 391 5.31 -0.86 8.16
C LYS A 391 6.27 -1.89 8.80
N PRO A 392 6.30 -2.07 10.14
CA PRO A 392 7.30 -2.92 10.81
C PRO A 392 6.91 -4.41 10.94
N TYR A 393 5.98 -4.90 10.12
CA TYR A 393 5.29 -6.19 10.37
C TYR A 393 5.98 -7.43 9.76
N THR A 394 6.74 -7.26 8.69
CA THR A 394 7.53 -8.30 8.00
C THR A 394 8.46 -7.61 6.98
N GLU A 395 9.57 -8.27 6.60
CA GLU A 395 10.57 -7.74 5.66
C GLU A 395 10.12 -7.86 4.19
N ASP A 396 9.32 -8.89 3.85
CA ASP A 396 8.61 -8.95 2.56
C ASP A 396 7.09 -9.09 2.76
N LEU A 397 6.35 -8.10 2.27
CA LEU A 397 4.88 -8.14 2.13
C LEU A 397 4.46 -8.64 0.74
N THR A 398 5.35 -8.61 -0.26
CA THR A 398 5.03 -8.77 -1.67
C THR A 398 4.42 -10.13 -1.97
N ALA A 399 5.00 -11.20 -1.44
CA ALA A 399 4.47 -12.56 -1.60
C ALA A 399 3.04 -12.71 -1.05
N HIS A 400 2.80 -12.27 0.19
CA HIS A 400 1.51 -12.38 0.85
C HIS A 400 0.43 -11.51 0.18
N VAL A 401 0.73 -10.25 -0.15
CA VAL A 401 -0.24 -9.35 -0.79
C VAL A 401 -0.63 -9.87 -2.19
N ARG A 402 0.33 -10.34 -3.00
CA ARG A 402 0.04 -11.00 -4.29
C ARG A 402 -0.88 -12.20 -4.12
N ARG A 403 -0.54 -13.09 -3.19
CA ARG A 403 -1.33 -14.30 -2.89
C ARG A 403 -2.76 -13.95 -2.47
N ASN A 404 -2.92 -13.00 -1.56
CA ASN A 404 -4.24 -12.52 -1.10
C ASN A 404 -5.03 -11.87 -2.26
N ALA A 405 -4.39 -11.04 -3.09
CA ALA A 405 -5.04 -10.41 -4.23
C ALA A 405 -5.56 -11.43 -5.25
N LEU A 406 -4.81 -12.50 -5.54
CA LEU A 406 -5.28 -13.60 -6.37
C LEU A 406 -6.44 -14.38 -5.74
N ARG A 407 -6.48 -14.57 -4.40
CA ARG A 407 -7.65 -15.13 -3.71
C ARG A 407 -8.92 -14.28 -3.93
N VAL A 408 -8.81 -12.95 -3.82
CA VAL A 408 -9.94 -12.04 -4.11
C VAL A 408 -10.38 -12.17 -5.57
N ALA A 409 -9.41 -12.13 -6.49
CA ALA A 409 -9.65 -12.18 -7.93
C ALA A 409 -10.38 -13.46 -8.35
N GLU A 410 -9.92 -14.63 -7.88
CA GLU A 410 -10.50 -15.92 -8.20
C GLU A 410 -11.90 -16.15 -7.62
N VAL A 411 -12.26 -15.52 -6.50
CA VAL A 411 -13.58 -15.71 -5.86
C VAL A 411 -14.60 -14.69 -6.34
N TRP A 412 -14.23 -13.41 -6.45
CA TRP A 412 -15.19 -12.29 -6.52
C TRP A 412 -15.18 -11.50 -7.83
N MET A 413 -14.12 -11.58 -8.65
CA MET A 413 -13.90 -10.65 -9.78
C MET A 413 -14.31 -11.18 -11.17
N ASP A 414 -14.83 -12.40 -11.25
CA ASP A 414 -15.38 -13.01 -12.49
C ASP A 414 -14.42 -12.88 -13.69
N GLU A 415 -14.87 -12.36 -14.85
CA GLU A 415 -14.01 -12.17 -16.03
C GLU A 415 -12.92 -11.09 -15.84
N PHE A 416 -13.10 -10.21 -14.85
CA PHE A 416 -12.19 -9.10 -14.55
C PHE A 416 -11.01 -9.51 -13.66
N LYS A 417 -10.97 -10.74 -13.13
CA LYS A 417 -9.80 -11.27 -12.41
C LYS A 417 -8.51 -11.10 -13.20
N SER A 418 -8.62 -11.19 -14.53
CA SER A 418 -7.60 -10.89 -15.54
C SER A 418 -6.82 -9.58 -15.29
N HIS A 419 -7.46 -8.55 -14.74
CA HIS A 419 -6.85 -7.25 -14.50
C HIS A 419 -5.91 -7.27 -13.28
N VAL A 420 -6.19 -8.10 -12.27
CA VAL A 420 -5.29 -8.31 -11.12
C VAL A 420 -4.04 -9.07 -11.54
N TYR A 421 -4.20 -10.10 -12.38
CA TYR A 421 -3.07 -10.79 -13.03
C TYR A 421 -2.22 -9.84 -13.88
N MET A 422 -2.85 -8.93 -14.63
CA MET A 422 -2.14 -7.90 -15.40
C MET A 422 -1.35 -6.92 -14.52
N ALA A 423 -2.00 -6.36 -13.48
CA ALA A 423 -1.40 -5.36 -12.61
C ALA A 423 -0.17 -5.91 -11.85
N TRP A 424 -0.30 -7.12 -11.29
CA TRP A 424 0.80 -7.78 -10.58
C TRP A 424 1.85 -8.44 -11.49
N ASN A 425 1.71 -8.36 -12.82
CA ASN A 425 2.58 -9.00 -13.83
C ASN A 425 2.68 -10.55 -13.65
N ILE A 426 1.56 -11.20 -13.36
CA ILE A 426 1.46 -12.65 -13.13
C ILE A 426 0.74 -13.30 -14.34
N PRO A 427 1.24 -14.41 -14.92
CA PRO A 427 0.52 -15.12 -15.98
C PRO A 427 -0.78 -15.75 -15.46
N GLN A 428 -1.85 -15.74 -16.28
CA GLN A 428 -3.13 -16.40 -15.94
C GLN A 428 -3.09 -17.92 -16.13
N GLU A 429 -2.21 -18.42 -16.99
CA GLU A 429 -1.89 -19.84 -17.13
C GLU A 429 -0.62 -20.11 -16.31
N ASP A 430 -0.70 -21.06 -15.36
CA ASP A 430 0.39 -21.41 -14.44
C ASP A 430 1.03 -20.21 -13.69
N PRO A 431 0.32 -19.61 -12.72
CA PRO A 431 0.77 -18.39 -12.04
C PRO A 431 1.95 -18.56 -11.07
N GLY A 432 2.43 -19.80 -10.83
CA GLY A 432 3.53 -20.08 -9.89
C GLY A 432 3.26 -19.77 -8.40
N ILE A 433 2.04 -19.36 -8.04
CA ILE A 433 1.66 -18.93 -6.68
C ILE A 433 0.54 -19.83 -6.15
N ASP A 434 0.80 -20.53 -5.04
CA ASP A 434 -0.24 -21.27 -4.33
C ASP A 434 -1.12 -20.32 -3.52
N ILE A 435 -2.35 -20.12 -4.01
CA ILE A 435 -3.37 -19.32 -3.33
C ILE A 435 -4.12 -20.07 -2.22
N GLY A 436 -3.87 -21.37 -2.03
CA GLY A 436 -4.60 -22.26 -1.12
C GLY A 436 -6.05 -22.52 -1.53
N ASP A 437 -6.79 -23.29 -0.74
CA ASP A 437 -8.21 -23.55 -1.05
C ASP A 437 -9.08 -22.30 -0.89
N ILE A 438 -10.01 -22.15 -1.83
CA ILE A 438 -11.01 -21.09 -1.93
C ILE A 438 -12.43 -21.66 -2.13
N SER A 439 -12.60 -22.99 -2.00
CA SER A 439 -13.86 -23.68 -2.23
C SER A 439 -14.97 -23.20 -1.30
N GLU A 440 -14.66 -22.97 -0.02
CA GLU A 440 -15.63 -22.40 0.93
C GLU A 440 -16.04 -20.97 0.57
N ARG A 441 -15.11 -20.11 0.14
CA ARG A 441 -15.42 -18.74 -0.31
C ARG A 441 -16.29 -18.75 -1.57
N LYS A 442 -16.00 -19.65 -2.52
CA LYS A 442 -16.82 -19.89 -3.73
C LYS A 442 -18.19 -20.50 -3.40
N ALA A 443 -18.31 -21.33 -2.36
CA ALA A 443 -19.58 -21.87 -1.89
C ALA A 443 -20.44 -20.82 -1.15
N LEU A 444 -19.80 -19.98 -0.33
CA LEU A 444 -20.41 -18.83 0.35
C LEU A 444 -21.02 -17.84 -0.65
N ARG A 445 -20.27 -17.45 -1.69
CA ARG A 445 -20.76 -16.57 -2.78
C ARG A 445 -22.00 -17.11 -3.48
N LYS A 446 -22.06 -18.44 -3.72
CA LYS A 446 -23.23 -19.13 -4.29
C LYS A 446 -24.41 -19.14 -3.32
N ARG A 447 -24.17 -19.51 -2.06
CA ARG A 447 -25.19 -19.61 -0.98
C ARG A 447 -25.88 -18.27 -0.71
N LEU A 448 -25.13 -17.17 -0.75
CA LEU A 448 -25.64 -15.81 -0.57
C LEU A 448 -26.22 -15.18 -1.86
N GLN A 449 -26.23 -15.91 -2.98
CA GLN A 449 -26.77 -15.46 -4.29
C GLN A 449 -26.19 -14.12 -4.77
N CYS A 450 -24.89 -13.90 -4.51
CA CYS A 450 -24.25 -12.62 -4.75
C CYS A 450 -24.15 -12.27 -6.26
N LYS A 451 -24.15 -10.97 -6.56
CA LYS A 451 -24.08 -10.43 -7.92
C LYS A 451 -22.70 -10.66 -8.57
N THR A 452 -22.65 -10.46 -9.89
CA THR A 452 -21.41 -10.48 -10.66
C THR A 452 -20.54 -9.24 -10.39
N PHE A 453 -19.24 -9.34 -10.66
CA PHE A 453 -18.33 -8.20 -10.61
C PHE A 453 -18.68 -7.15 -11.67
N ARG A 454 -19.23 -7.59 -12.81
CA ARG A 454 -19.78 -6.69 -13.83
C ARG A 454 -20.90 -5.80 -13.31
N TRP A 455 -21.79 -6.33 -12.47
CA TRP A 455 -22.82 -5.52 -11.79
C TRP A 455 -22.21 -4.56 -10.78
N TYR A 456 -21.20 -5.00 -10.02
CA TYR A 456 -20.48 -4.16 -9.05
C TYR A 456 -19.81 -2.96 -9.74
N LEU A 457 -19.05 -3.19 -10.83
CA LEU A 457 -18.44 -2.11 -11.61
C LEU A 457 -19.50 -1.12 -12.14
N VAL A 458 -20.59 -1.60 -12.74
CA VAL A 458 -21.63 -0.72 -13.34
C VAL A 458 -22.47 0.03 -12.29
N THR A 459 -22.66 -0.53 -11.09
CA THR A 459 -23.66 -0.04 -10.11
C THR A 459 -23.05 0.60 -8.85
N VAL A 460 -21.79 0.25 -8.54
CA VAL A 460 -21.12 0.63 -7.29
C VAL A 460 -19.83 1.40 -7.56
N TYR A 461 -19.03 0.99 -8.54
CA TYR A 461 -17.74 1.63 -8.85
C TYR A 461 -17.55 1.95 -10.35
N PRO A 462 -18.46 2.74 -10.97
CA PRO A 462 -18.42 3.03 -12.41
C PRO A 462 -17.22 3.90 -12.82
N GLU A 463 -16.55 4.53 -11.87
CA GLU A 463 -15.30 5.27 -12.09
C GLU A 463 -14.08 4.36 -12.32
N MET A 464 -14.12 3.07 -11.96
CA MET A 464 -12.98 2.15 -12.11
C MET A 464 -12.73 1.80 -13.58
N ARG A 465 -11.51 2.04 -14.07
CA ARG A 465 -11.13 1.87 -15.48
C ARG A 465 -10.81 0.41 -15.79
N THR A 466 -11.43 -0.15 -16.83
CA THR A 466 -11.18 -1.52 -17.32
C THR A 466 -10.29 -1.53 -18.56
N TYR A 467 -9.44 -2.56 -18.67
CA TYR A 467 -8.40 -2.72 -19.70
C TYR A 467 -8.61 -3.98 -20.56
N SER A 468 -9.85 -4.18 -21.01
CA SER A 468 -10.28 -5.38 -21.73
C SER A 468 -9.75 -5.50 -23.17
N ASP A 469 -9.01 -4.51 -23.68
CA ASP A 469 -8.40 -4.53 -25.02
C ASP A 469 -6.90 -4.87 -25.03
N ASN A 470 -6.29 -5.13 -23.87
CA ASN A 470 -4.93 -5.66 -23.74
C ASN A 470 -4.83 -7.07 -24.34
N VAL A 471 -3.74 -7.33 -25.08
CA VAL A 471 -3.44 -8.64 -25.72
C VAL A 471 -2.16 -9.27 -25.19
N ALA A 472 -1.25 -8.46 -24.65
CA ALA A 472 -0.02 -8.90 -23.99
C ALA A 472 0.40 -7.90 -22.90
N TYR A 473 1.04 -8.38 -21.84
CA TYR A 473 1.49 -7.56 -20.71
C TYR A 473 2.75 -8.13 -20.03
N GLY A 474 3.49 -7.28 -19.32
CA GLY A 474 4.67 -7.67 -18.55
C GLY A 474 5.93 -6.96 -19.03
N VAL A 475 7.12 -7.51 -18.74
CA VAL A 475 8.36 -6.87 -19.19
C VAL A 475 8.54 -7.01 -20.70
N LEU A 476 9.11 -5.98 -21.31
CA LEU A 476 9.43 -5.94 -22.73
C LEU A 476 10.96 -6.03 -22.91
N GLN A 477 11.42 -7.19 -23.37
CA GLN A 477 12.84 -7.53 -23.54
C GLN A 477 13.23 -7.57 -25.03
N ASN A 478 14.52 -7.33 -25.32
CA ASN A 478 15.10 -7.45 -26.66
C ASN A 478 16.07 -8.64 -26.73
N SER A 479 16.09 -9.38 -27.83
CA SER A 479 16.96 -10.55 -27.99
C SER A 479 18.47 -10.26 -27.95
N LEU A 480 18.90 -9.00 -28.09
CA LEU A 480 20.30 -8.58 -27.96
C LEU A 480 20.74 -8.45 -26.49
N LYS A 481 19.81 -8.12 -25.60
CA LYS A 481 20.04 -7.81 -24.19
C LYS A 481 18.82 -8.25 -23.37
N THR A 482 18.87 -9.49 -22.88
CA THR A 482 17.80 -10.14 -22.10
C THR A 482 17.84 -9.79 -20.60
N ASP A 483 18.98 -9.28 -20.15
CA ASP A 483 19.25 -8.60 -18.88
C ASP A 483 18.58 -7.22 -18.76
N LEU A 484 18.26 -6.58 -19.89
CA LEU A 484 17.69 -5.23 -19.95
C LEU A 484 16.25 -5.23 -20.46
N CYS A 485 15.40 -4.43 -19.80
CA CYS A 485 13.98 -4.29 -20.06
C CYS A 485 13.64 -2.84 -20.41
N LEU A 486 12.60 -2.63 -21.24
CA LEU A 486 11.99 -1.30 -21.40
C LEU A 486 11.35 -0.88 -20.09
N ASP A 487 11.64 0.33 -19.63
CA ASP A 487 11.11 0.89 -18.40
C ASP A 487 10.49 2.28 -18.63
N GLN A 488 9.58 2.71 -17.76
CA GLN A 488 9.06 4.09 -17.76
C GLN A 488 10.18 5.10 -17.48
N GLY A 489 11.09 4.76 -16.55
CA GLY A 489 12.06 5.69 -16.01
C GLY A 489 11.43 6.87 -15.23
N PRO A 490 12.19 7.93 -14.94
CA PRO A 490 11.69 9.10 -14.21
C PRO A 490 10.61 9.90 -14.97
N ASP A 491 9.49 10.18 -14.30
CA ASP A 491 8.32 10.86 -14.86
C ASP A 491 8.62 12.25 -15.46
N THR A 492 9.66 12.93 -14.95
CA THR A 492 10.06 14.28 -15.38
C THR A 492 10.33 14.37 -16.88
N ASP A 493 10.94 13.33 -17.45
CA ASP A 493 11.58 13.42 -18.76
C ASP A 493 10.64 12.97 -19.89
N ASN A 494 9.64 12.13 -19.57
CA ASN A 494 8.75 11.50 -20.55
C ASN A 494 9.55 10.70 -21.62
N ILE A 495 10.68 10.13 -21.20
CA ILE A 495 11.61 9.31 -22.00
C ILE A 495 11.65 7.91 -21.38
N PRO A 496 11.24 6.85 -22.09
CA PRO A 496 11.41 5.50 -21.59
C PRO A 496 12.88 5.12 -21.61
N ILE A 497 13.33 4.41 -20.59
CA ILE A 497 14.74 4.01 -20.41
C ILE A 497 14.92 2.50 -20.62
N LEU A 498 16.17 2.06 -20.56
CA LEU A 498 16.52 0.66 -20.34
C LEU A 498 16.99 0.52 -18.90
N TYR A 499 16.50 -0.50 -18.21
CA TYR A 499 16.94 -0.82 -16.86
C TYR A 499 17.06 -2.34 -16.69
N MET A 500 17.68 -2.77 -15.59
CA MET A 500 17.76 -4.20 -15.25
C MET A 500 16.34 -4.78 -15.11
N CYS A 501 16.13 -5.97 -15.66
CA CYS A 501 14.82 -6.63 -15.61
C CYS A 501 14.46 -7.06 -14.18
N HIS A 502 13.48 -6.39 -13.56
CA HIS A 502 12.93 -6.73 -12.24
C HIS A 502 11.43 -7.08 -12.26
N GLY A 503 10.71 -6.76 -13.34
CA GLY A 503 9.32 -7.22 -13.54
C GLY A 503 8.28 -6.64 -12.58
N LEU A 504 8.59 -5.50 -11.96
CA LEU A 504 7.66 -4.72 -11.14
C LEU A 504 7.25 -3.45 -11.89
N THR A 505 6.08 -2.90 -11.59
CA THR A 505 5.72 -1.53 -11.97
C THR A 505 6.84 -0.55 -11.54
N PRO A 506 7.33 0.37 -12.40
CA PRO A 506 6.78 0.80 -13.69
C PRO A 506 7.45 0.18 -14.93
N GLN A 507 8.07 -1.00 -14.81
CA GLN A 507 8.65 -1.73 -15.93
C GLN A 507 7.61 -2.51 -16.78
N THR A 508 6.37 -2.58 -16.30
CA THR A 508 5.28 -3.30 -16.96
C THR A 508 4.83 -2.57 -18.24
N VAL A 509 4.88 -3.27 -19.37
CA VAL A 509 4.37 -2.81 -20.68
C VAL A 509 3.06 -3.53 -20.97
N TYR A 510 2.12 -2.84 -21.65
CA TYR A 510 0.85 -3.42 -22.10
C TYR A 510 0.66 -3.14 -23.58
N TYR A 511 0.47 -4.19 -24.39
CA TYR A 511 0.13 -4.07 -25.81
C TYR A 511 -1.37 -4.27 -26.00
N THR A 512 -2.02 -3.32 -26.68
CA THR A 512 -3.47 -3.34 -26.93
C THR A 512 -3.81 -3.85 -28.34
N SER A 513 -5.03 -4.37 -28.52
CA SER A 513 -5.56 -4.79 -29.82
C SER A 513 -5.69 -3.62 -30.81
N SER A 514 -5.84 -2.39 -30.28
CA SER A 514 -5.74 -1.14 -31.03
C SER A 514 -4.31 -0.76 -31.46
N GLN A 515 -3.33 -1.62 -31.17
CA GLN A 515 -1.92 -1.53 -31.56
C GLN A 515 -1.18 -0.35 -30.89
N GLN A 516 -1.55 -0.01 -29.66
CA GLN A 516 -0.85 0.94 -28.80
C GLN A 516 -0.01 0.18 -27.76
N LEU A 517 1.11 0.76 -27.33
CA LEU A 517 1.94 0.28 -26.23
C LEU A 517 1.81 1.26 -25.06
N HIS A 518 1.23 0.83 -23.95
CA HIS A 518 1.27 1.55 -22.68
C HIS A 518 2.51 1.09 -21.89
N VAL A 519 3.12 1.97 -21.09
CA VAL A 519 4.31 1.66 -20.28
C VAL A 519 4.08 2.20 -18.87
N GLY A 520 4.40 1.39 -17.86
CA GLY A 520 4.34 1.73 -16.45
C GLY A 520 2.95 1.62 -15.81
N VAL A 521 2.56 2.63 -15.04
CA VAL A 521 1.32 2.56 -14.23
C VAL A 521 0.08 2.68 -15.11
N LEU A 522 -0.89 1.78 -14.93
CA LEU A 522 -2.22 1.92 -15.51
C LEU A 522 -3.12 2.74 -14.58
N SER A 523 -3.66 3.86 -15.08
CA SER A 523 -4.56 4.74 -14.31
C SER A 523 -5.80 3.97 -13.84
N PRO A 524 -6.07 3.89 -12.52
CA PRO A 524 -7.10 2.99 -12.00
C PRO A 524 -8.52 3.55 -12.17
N THR A 525 -8.70 4.86 -12.30
CA THR A 525 -10.01 5.45 -12.61
C THR A 525 -10.09 6.06 -14.01
N ILE A 526 -11.31 6.36 -14.46
CA ILE A 526 -11.60 7.02 -15.73
C ILE A 526 -11.26 8.52 -15.69
N ASP A 527 -11.37 9.15 -14.51
CA ASP A 527 -11.06 10.57 -14.30
C ASP A 527 -9.53 10.81 -14.18
N ASP A 528 -8.73 9.79 -13.82
CA ASP A 528 -7.25 9.78 -13.90
C ASP A 528 -6.78 9.59 -15.37
N ASP A 529 -6.09 10.55 -16.00
CA ASP A 529 -5.64 10.45 -17.42
C ASP A 529 -4.15 10.09 -17.62
N ASP A 530 -3.49 9.56 -16.58
CA ASP A 530 -2.03 9.38 -16.53
C ASP A 530 -1.44 8.34 -17.48
N ASN A 531 -2.27 7.50 -18.12
CA ASN A 531 -1.87 6.41 -19.00
C ASN A 531 -0.85 6.85 -20.07
N ARG A 532 0.42 6.48 -19.89
CA ARG A 532 1.52 6.83 -20.80
C ARG A 532 1.61 5.85 -21.98
N CYS A 533 1.42 6.37 -23.19
CA CYS A 533 1.64 5.64 -24.44
C CYS A 533 3.05 5.88 -25.01
N LEU A 534 3.66 4.87 -25.62
CA LEU A 534 4.87 5.01 -26.42
C LEU A 534 4.56 5.69 -27.77
N VAL A 535 5.32 6.74 -28.11
CA VAL A 535 5.10 7.57 -29.32
C VAL A 535 6.42 7.90 -30.03
N ASP A 536 6.45 7.83 -31.37
CA ASP A 536 7.51 8.47 -32.17
C ASP A 536 7.29 9.99 -32.17
N VAL A 537 8.13 10.70 -31.42
CA VAL A 537 8.23 12.16 -31.44
C VAL A 537 9.57 12.54 -32.07
N ASN A 538 9.52 13.16 -33.26
CA ASN A 538 10.71 13.61 -33.99
C ASN A 538 11.82 12.56 -34.17
N SER A 539 11.45 11.27 -34.35
CA SER A 539 12.40 10.14 -34.46
C SER A 539 13.04 9.70 -33.14
N ARG A 540 12.46 10.05 -32.00
CA ARG A 540 12.85 9.57 -30.66
C ARG A 540 11.65 8.90 -29.98
N PRO A 541 11.85 7.87 -29.15
CA PRO A 541 10.79 7.32 -28.33
C PRO A 541 10.43 8.32 -27.22
N ARG A 542 9.14 8.49 -26.95
CA ARG A 542 8.62 9.30 -25.83
C ARG A 542 7.40 8.62 -25.23
N LEU A 543 7.19 8.85 -23.94
CA LEU A 543 5.98 8.48 -23.21
C LEU A 543 5.07 9.71 -23.15
N ILE A 544 3.83 9.60 -23.63
CA ILE A 544 2.88 10.71 -23.73
C ILE A 544 1.49 10.20 -23.36
N GLU A 545 0.70 10.96 -22.60
CA GLU A 545 -0.71 10.65 -22.30
C GLU A 545 -1.45 10.12 -23.55
N CYS A 546 -1.98 8.91 -23.47
CA CYS A 546 -2.58 8.21 -24.61
C CYS A 546 -3.71 9.02 -25.26
N ASN A 547 -4.56 9.66 -24.45
CA ASN A 547 -5.66 10.51 -24.93
C ASN A 547 -5.15 11.76 -25.66
N TYR A 548 -4.14 12.44 -25.12
CA TYR A 548 -3.49 13.58 -25.79
C TYR A 548 -2.84 13.17 -27.11
N ALA A 549 -2.05 12.08 -27.11
CA ALA A 549 -1.35 11.57 -28.29
C ALA A 549 -2.33 11.18 -29.41
N LYS A 550 -3.46 10.55 -29.05
CA LYS A 550 -4.57 10.20 -29.95
C LYS A 550 -5.25 11.46 -30.50
N ALA A 551 -5.61 12.42 -29.65
CA ALA A 551 -6.25 13.68 -30.06
C ALA A 551 -5.37 14.52 -31.00
N LYS A 552 -4.05 14.58 -30.75
CA LYS A 552 -3.07 15.26 -31.62
C LYS A 552 -2.64 14.44 -32.85
N ARG A 553 -3.22 13.26 -33.09
CA ARG A 553 -2.93 12.35 -34.22
C ARG A 553 -1.43 12.00 -34.35
N MET A 554 -0.79 11.83 -33.20
CA MET A 554 0.64 11.49 -33.06
C MET A 554 0.90 10.05 -33.51
N LYS A 555 2.16 9.63 -33.49
CA LYS A 555 2.62 8.33 -34.00
C LYS A 555 2.62 7.25 -32.90
N LEU A 556 1.47 7.01 -32.26
CA LEU A 556 1.34 6.08 -31.12
C LEU A 556 1.01 4.62 -31.48
N TYR A 557 0.92 4.29 -32.77
CA TYR A 557 0.51 2.95 -33.23
C TYR A 557 1.68 2.11 -33.75
N TRP A 558 1.82 0.91 -33.21
CA TRP A 558 2.97 0.01 -33.38
C TRP A 558 2.51 -1.39 -33.82
N GLN A 559 3.02 -1.88 -34.94
CA GLN A 559 2.89 -3.27 -35.36
C GLN A 559 3.90 -4.09 -34.58
N PHE A 560 3.43 -5.10 -33.85
CA PHE A 560 4.25 -6.01 -33.06
C PHE A 560 3.65 -7.43 -33.14
N ASN A 561 4.54 -8.42 -33.24
CA ASN A 561 4.24 -9.84 -33.05
C ASN A 561 5.32 -10.39 -32.11
N GLN A 562 4.98 -11.35 -31.25
CA GLN A 562 5.93 -11.93 -30.28
C GLN A 562 7.18 -12.51 -30.98
N GLY A 563 8.36 -12.09 -30.55
CA GLY A 563 9.64 -12.47 -31.18
C GLY A 563 9.94 -11.74 -32.50
N GLY A 564 9.15 -10.74 -32.87
CA GLY A 564 9.35 -9.87 -34.02
C GLY A 564 9.78 -8.45 -33.65
N SER A 565 9.84 -7.56 -34.64
CA SER A 565 10.17 -6.15 -34.41
C SER A 565 8.93 -5.31 -34.03
N ILE A 566 9.16 -4.17 -33.35
CA ILE A 566 8.13 -3.20 -32.98
C ILE A 566 8.19 -2.03 -33.97
N GLN A 567 7.35 -2.04 -35.01
CA GLN A 567 7.39 -1.05 -36.10
C GLN A 567 6.27 -0.01 -36.01
N ASN A 568 6.63 1.28 -36.06
CA ASN A 568 5.65 2.37 -36.08
C ASN A 568 4.85 2.40 -37.40
N LYS A 569 3.52 2.35 -37.32
CA LYS A 569 2.64 2.30 -38.51
C LYS A 569 2.83 3.49 -39.46
N LYS A 570 3.16 4.67 -38.93
CA LYS A 570 3.16 5.95 -39.65
C LYS A 570 4.55 6.42 -40.10
N SER A 571 5.61 6.17 -39.32
CA SER A 571 6.99 6.50 -39.72
C SER A 571 7.79 5.33 -40.29
N LYS A 572 7.27 4.10 -40.21
CA LYS A 572 7.92 2.84 -40.63
C LYS A 572 9.26 2.54 -39.96
N ARG A 573 9.59 3.27 -38.90
CA ARG A 573 10.76 3.00 -38.05
C ARG A 573 10.46 1.92 -37.04
N CYS A 574 11.47 1.15 -36.67
CA CYS A 574 11.39 0.20 -35.56
C CYS A 574 11.94 0.83 -34.27
N LEU A 575 11.36 0.43 -33.13
CA LEU A 575 12.00 0.57 -31.82
C LEU A 575 13.13 -0.45 -31.75
N GLU A 576 14.35 0.01 -31.51
CA GLU A 576 15.56 -0.82 -31.52
C GLU A 576 16.54 -0.35 -30.45
N LEU A 577 17.41 -1.27 -30.02
CA LEU A 577 18.59 -0.98 -29.23
C LEU A 577 19.74 -0.56 -30.15
N GLN A 578 20.49 0.46 -29.74
CA GLN A 578 21.76 0.85 -30.35
C GLN A 578 22.84 0.87 -29.28
N GLU A 579 24.04 0.38 -29.59
CA GLU A 579 25.20 0.47 -28.71
C GLU A 579 25.59 1.94 -28.49
N ASN A 580 25.82 2.30 -27.24
CA ASN A 580 26.29 3.62 -26.82
C ASN A 580 27.18 3.46 -25.58
N SER A 581 28.48 3.69 -25.75
CA SER A 581 29.50 3.66 -24.69
C SER A 581 29.25 4.65 -23.55
N ASP A 582 28.49 5.71 -23.85
CA ASP A 582 28.31 6.85 -22.96
C ASP A 582 27.07 6.67 -22.05
N ASN A 583 26.37 5.54 -22.17
CA ASN A 583 25.24 5.16 -21.32
C ASN A 583 25.62 4.00 -20.39
N GLU A 584 25.12 4.03 -19.15
CA GLU A 584 25.47 3.10 -18.05
C GLU A 584 25.36 1.62 -18.46
N PHE A 585 24.29 1.25 -19.16
CA PHE A 585 24.03 -0.13 -19.60
C PHE A 585 24.58 -0.46 -21.01
N GLY A 586 25.39 0.42 -21.61
CA GLY A 586 26.04 0.24 -22.92
C GLY A 586 25.11 0.29 -24.15
N TYR A 587 23.80 0.42 -23.96
CA TYR A 587 22.79 0.47 -25.02
C TYR A 587 21.79 1.60 -24.78
N GLN A 588 21.19 2.11 -25.86
CA GLN A 588 20.14 3.14 -25.83
C GLN A 588 18.96 2.79 -26.74
N LEU A 589 17.76 3.28 -26.39
CA LEU A 589 16.53 3.13 -27.17
C LEU A 589 16.46 4.15 -28.30
N VAL A 590 16.37 3.66 -29.55
CA VAL A 590 16.29 4.50 -30.75
C VAL A 590 15.10 4.13 -31.63
N LEU A 591 14.69 5.08 -32.49
CA LEU A 591 13.75 4.83 -33.57
C LEU A 591 14.47 4.96 -34.91
N GLN A 592 14.79 3.83 -35.55
CA GLN A 592 15.61 3.78 -36.76
C GLN A 592 14.99 2.92 -37.88
N LYS A 593 15.72 2.74 -38.99
CA LYS A 593 15.32 1.75 -40.01
C LYS A 593 15.39 0.36 -39.39
N CYS A 594 14.36 -0.46 -39.60
CA CYS A 594 14.30 -1.80 -39.03
C CYS A 594 15.48 -2.67 -39.50
N SER A 595 16.33 -3.08 -38.56
CA SER A 595 17.46 -3.99 -38.76
C SER A 595 17.08 -5.46 -38.54
N GLY A 596 15.93 -5.72 -37.92
CA GLY A 596 15.40 -7.06 -37.67
C GLY A 596 15.51 -7.53 -36.21
N GLN A 597 15.76 -6.61 -35.27
CA GLN A 597 15.76 -6.92 -33.84
C GLN A 597 14.43 -7.50 -33.38
N LYS A 598 14.50 -8.42 -32.41
CA LYS A 598 13.36 -9.18 -31.89
C LYS A 598 13.04 -8.73 -30.48
N TRP A 599 11.77 -8.49 -30.24
CA TRP A 599 11.22 -8.11 -28.95
C TRP A 599 10.24 -9.17 -28.45
N SER A 600 10.10 -9.28 -27.13
CA SER A 600 9.15 -10.19 -26.48
C SER A 600 8.55 -9.55 -25.23
N ILE A 601 7.22 -9.67 -25.09
CA ILE A 601 6.48 -9.32 -23.87
C ILE A 601 6.24 -10.60 -23.06
N THR A 602 6.39 -10.58 -21.73
CA THR A 602 6.31 -11.78 -20.87
C THR A 602 5.03 -12.59 -21.06
N ASN A 603 3.87 -11.97 -20.86
CA ASN A 603 2.57 -12.64 -20.84
C ASN A 603 1.81 -12.28 -22.12
N PHE A 604 1.29 -13.28 -22.83
CA PHE A 604 0.58 -13.09 -24.09
C PHE A 604 -0.74 -13.88 -24.10
N HIS A 605 -1.86 -13.22 -24.40
CA HIS A 605 -3.17 -13.88 -24.45
C HIS A 605 -3.32 -14.71 -25.73
N LYS A 606 -3.13 -16.03 -25.61
CA LYS A 606 -3.22 -17.01 -26.71
C LYS A 606 -4.58 -16.99 -27.45
N ASN A 607 -5.63 -16.50 -26.78
CA ASN A 607 -7.03 -16.55 -27.25
C ASN A 607 -7.46 -15.40 -28.19
N ILE A 608 -6.53 -14.61 -28.72
CA ILE A 608 -6.82 -13.67 -29.84
C ILE A 608 -6.20 -14.24 -31.12
N SER A 609 -6.73 -15.39 -31.51
CA SER A 609 -6.38 -16.11 -32.73
C SER A 609 -7.35 -15.74 -33.86
N THR A 610 -6.86 -15.00 -34.86
CA THR A 610 -7.50 -14.65 -36.15
C THR A 610 -8.89 -14.00 -36.11
#